data_AF-A0A7J6M8G1-F1
#
_entry.id   AF-A0A7J6M8G1-F1
#
_cell.length_a   1.000
_cell.length_b   1.000
_cell.length_c   1.000
_cell.angle_alpha   90.00
_cell.angle_beta   90.00
_cell.angle_gamma   90.00
#
_symmetry.space_group_name_H-M   'P 1'
#
loop_
_entity.id
_entity.type
_entity.pdbx_description
1 polymer ?
#
loop_
_entity_poly.entity_id
_entity_poly.type
_entity_poly.pdbx_seq_one_letter_code
_entity_poly.pdbx_strand_id
1 'polypeptide(L)'
;MASCCRCLGKSANIVFCFLLFVIGGFVAGMGIWYLVSDYNDWVPEWWVWIAVVTGILVALLSFVGCYGSLKQNKCVLSFLWIAATVLFVLFAIAAIASTIFFTGTDNLKGMTSKELNEVSGNDETVYKQIRNGYIAVFTGDDCNVDCNISGDELSCGSITCETEEIEDRLDGWIGPHWWTTDVATFEVCVASAVEDDKDETAAEAWCASNTYAIKWFWDWALGTMIVLWVIVAFTLFMAIGNCVLMWSHSQRKAVVVSPKTDVVQTPPMNGVTVVRV
;
A
#
# COMPACT_ATOMS: atom_id res chain seq x y z
N MET A 1 5.88 32.26 18.11
CA MET A 1 5.99 30.79 17.91
C MET A 1 4.78 30.16 17.22
N ALA A 2 3.53 30.57 17.48
CA ALA A 2 2.33 30.01 16.82
C ALA A 2 2.18 30.27 15.30
N SER A 3 2.84 31.28 14.73
CA SER A 3 2.76 31.59 13.28
C SER A 3 3.69 30.71 12.42
N CYS A 4 4.81 30.22 12.98
CA CYS A 4 5.75 29.36 12.25
C CYS A 4 5.17 27.95 12.08
N CYS A 5 4.61 27.35 13.15
CA CYS A 5 3.96 26.03 13.08
C CYS A 5 2.73 26.01 12.15
N ARG A 6 1.99 27.12 12.02
CA ARG A 6 0.86 27.21 11.08
C ARG A 6 1.31 27.31 9.62
N CYS A 7 2.43 27.98 9.33
CA CYS A 7 2.99 27.97 7.97
C CYS A 7 3.54 26.60 7.62
N LEU A 8 4.32 25.97 8.51
CA LEU A 8 4.87 24.63 8.34
C LEU A 8 3.79 23.56 8.10
N GLY A 9 2.71 23.56 8.90
CA GLY A 9 1.59 22.64 8.69
C GLY A 9 0.84 22.88 7.38
N LYS A 10 0.69 24.14 6.96
CA LYS A 10 0.03 24.50 5.70
C LYS A 10 0.87 24.08 4.48
N SER A 11 2.18 24.35 4.51
CA SER A 11 3.09 23.97 3.43
C SER A 11 3.27 22.46 3.35
N ALA A 12 3.38 21.76 4.48
CA ALA A 12 3.49 20.30 4.51
C ALA A 12 2.25 19.62 3.90
N ASN A 13 1.04 20.15 4.16
CA ASN A 13 -0.19 19.61 3.57
C ASN A 13 -0.24 19.80 2.05
N ILE A 14 0.18 20.97 1.56
CA ILE A 14 0.21 21.24 0.12
C ILE A 14 1.24 20.34 -0.58
N VAL A 15 2.43 20.19 -0.01
CA VAL A 15 3.48 19.33 -0.59
C VAL A 15 3.02 17.88 -0.61
N PHE A 16 2.41 17.39 0.48
CA PHE A 16 1.92 16.02 0.55
C PHE A 16 0.76 15.73 -0.40
N CYS A 17 -0.24 16.60 -0.45
CA CYS A 17 -1.31 16.49 -1.44
C CYS A 17 -0.77 16.57 -2.87
N PHE A 18 0.27 17.37 -3.13
CA PHE A 18 0.92 17.39 -4.43
C PHE A 18 1.62 16.06 -4.75
N LEU A 19 2.34 15.46 -3.79
CA LEU A 19 2.96 14.14 -3.97
C LEU A 19 1.89 13.06 -4.22
N LEU A 20 0.81 13.04 -3.45
CA LEU A 20 -0.29 12.10 -3.67
C LEU A 20 -1.00 12.31 -5.01
N PHE A 21 -1.11 13.56 -5.48
CA PHE A 21 -1.62 13.86 -6.80
C PHE A 21 -0.72 13.30 -7.91
N VAL A 22 0.60 13.48 -7.79
CA VAL A 22 1.58 12.94 -8.75
C VAL A 22 1.54 11.42 -8.75
N ILE A 23 1.54 10.78 -7.57
CA ILE A 23 1.49 9.32 -7.44
C ILE A 23 0.15 8.77 -7.97
N GLY A 24 -0.98 9.34 -7.58
CA GLY A 24 -2.31 8.90 -8.05
C GLY A 24 -2.48 9.10 -9.56
N GLY A 25 -1.94 10.20 -10.11
CA GLY A 25 -1.91 10.46 -11.54
C GLY A 25 -0.99 9.50 -12.30
N PHE A 26 0.16 9.14 -11.72
CA PHE A 26 1.06 8.14 -12.29
C PHE A 26 0.41 6.75 -12.33
N VAL A 27 -0.22 6.32 -11.23
CA VAL A 27 -0.96 5.04 -11.18
C VAL A 27 -2.09 5.01 -12.21
N ALA A 28 -2.88 6.08 -12.30
CA ALA A 28 -3.94 6.18 -13.31
C ALA A 28 -3.37 6.18 -14.74
N GLY A 29 -2.27 6.91 -14.98
CA GLY A 29 -1.60 6.97 -16.27
C GLY A 29 -1.05 5.62 -16.71
N MET A 30 -0.37 4.91 -15.80
CA MET A 30 0.14 3.56 -16.04
C MET A 30 -1.00 2.56 -16.30
N GLY A 31 -2.09 2.62 -15.53
CA GLY A 31 -3.23 1.73 -15.75
C GLY A 31 -3.96 2.00 -17.07
N ILE A 32 -4.06 3.26 -17.51
CA ILE A 32 -4.61 3.62 -18.83
C ILE A 32 -3.67 3.17 -19.95
N TRP A 33 -2.35 3.35 -19.79
CA TRP A 33 -1.37 2.84 -20.75
C TRP A 33 -1.53 1.33 -20.91
N TYR A 34 -1.64 0.61 -19.80
CA TYR A 34 -1.80 -0.83 -19.76
C TYR A 34 -3.07 -1.29 -20.50
N LEU A 35 -4.22 -0.64 -20.25
CA LEU A 35 -5.49 -0.93 -20.94
C LEU A 35 -5.46 -0.69 -22.46
N VAL A 36 -4.55 0.17 -22.94
CA VAL A 36 -4.45 0.54 -24.37
C VAL A 36 -3.36 -0.27 -25.09
N SER A 37 -2.45 -0.90 -24.35
CA SER A 37 -1.37 -1.68 -24.94
C SER A 37 -1.79 -3.13 -25.16
N ASP A 38 -1.11 -3.83 -26.06
CA ASP A 38 -1.32 -5.27 -26.32
C ASP A 38 -0.98 -6.17 -25.11
N TYR A 39 -0.54 -5.60 -23.98
CA TYR A 39 -0.22 -6.28 -22.73
C TYR A 39 -1.44 -6.51 -21.80
N ASN A 40 -2.68 -6.29 -22.25
CA ASN A 40 -3.90 -6.33 -21.40
C ASN A 40 -4.20 -7.72 -20.79
N ASP A 41 -3.55 -8.78 -21.26
CA ASP A 41 -3.80 -10.15 -20.77
C ASP A 41 -3.09 -10.49 -19.44
N TRP A 42 -2.11 -9.70 -19.01
CA TRP A 42 -1.24 -10.06 -17.86
C TRP A 42 -1.88 -9.89 -16.48
N VAL A 43 -2.80 -8.94 -16.37
CA VAL A 43 -3.47 -8.58 -15.13
C VAL A 43 -4.95 -8.60 -15.46
N PRO A 44 -5.78 -9.35 -14.72
CA PRO A 44 -7.19 -9.42 -15.03
C PRO A 44 -7.76 -8.02 -15.12
N GLU A 45 -8.39 -7.68 -16.25
CA GLU A 45 -8.78 -6.31 -16.64
C GLU A 45 -9.48 -5.57 -15.48
N TRP A 46 -10.26 -6.30 -14.69
CA TRP A 46 -10.92 -5.84 -13.47
C TRP A 46 -9.98 -5.17 -12.45
N TRP A 47 -8.81 -5.75 -12.16
CA TRP A 47 -7.83 -5.20 -11.22
C TRP A 47 -7.21 -3.91 -11.74
N VAL A 48 -6.96 -3.83 -13.06
CA VAL A 48 -6.44 -2.62 -13.70
C VAL A 48 -7.46 -1.49 -13.64
N TRP A 49 -8.73 -1.78 -13.93
CA TRP A 49 -9.81 -0.81 -13.78
C TRP A 49 -9.94 -0.29 -12.34
N ILE A 50 -9.81 -1.16 -11.33
CA ILE A 50 -9.79 -0.74 -9.92
C ILE A 50 -8.61 0.20 -9.64
N ALA A 51 -7.42 -0.13 -10.15
CA ALA A 51 -6.22 0.69 -9.96
C ALA A 51 -6.38 2.08 -10.62
N VAL A 52 -6.91 2.14 -11.83
CA VAL A 52 -7.19 3.39 -12.55
C VAL A 52 -8.23 4.23 -11.81
N VAL A 53 -9.37 3.65 -11.43
CA VAL A 53 -10.45 4.37 -10.73
C VAL A 53 -9.95 4.88 -9.38
N THR A 54 -9.24 4.04 -8.63
CA THR A 54 -8.64 4.43 -7.34
C THR A 54 -7.62 5.54 -7.52
N GLY A 55 -6.73 5.43 -8.52
CA GLY A 55 -5.71 6.45 -8.84
C GLY A 55 -6.33 7.81 -9.17
N ILE A 56 -7.36 7.83 -10.01
CA ILE A 56 -8.11 9.05 -10.36
C ILE A 56 -8.79 9.64 -9.13
N LEU A 57 -9.45 8.83 -8.30
CA LEU A 57 -10.08 9.30 -7.07
C LEU A 57 -9.08 9.93 -6.11
N VAL A 58 -7.92 9.29 -5.90
CA VAL A 58 -6.84 9.82 -5.07
C VAL A 58 -6.30 11.13 -5.64
N ALA A 59 -6.13 11.24 -6.96
CA ALA A 59 -5.69 12.48 -7.60
C ALA A 59 -6.72 13.61 -7.41
N LEU A 60 -8.02 13.35 -7.63
CA LEU A 60 -9.07 14.35 -7.44
C LEU A 60 -9.17 14.81 -5.98
N LEU A 61 -9.14 13.87 -5.02
CA LEU A 61 -9.15 14.19 -3.60
C LEU A 61 -7.94 15.03 -3.19
N SER A 62 -6.77 14.73 -3.75
CA SER A 62 -5.53 15.46 -3.51
C SER A 62 -5.56 16.87 -4.11
N PHE A 63 -6.12 17.03 -5.31
CA PHE A 63 -6.30 18.33 -5.96
C PHE A 63 -7.25 19.22 -5.16
N VAL A 64 -8.40 18.69 -4.74
CA VAL A 64 -9.35 19.40 -3.85
C VAL A 64 -8.68 19.75 -2.52
N GLY A 65 -7.79 18.90 -2.01
CA GLY A 65 -7.03 19.16 -0.79
C GLY A 65 -6.04 20.32 -0.88
N CYS A 66 -5.31 20.43 -2.00
CA CYS A 66 -4.46 21.58 -2.29
C CYS A 66 -5.26 22.90 -2.34
N TYR A 67 -6.40 22.92 -3.05
CA TYR A 67 -7.27 24.09 -3.13
C TYR A 67 -7.91 24.45 -1.78
N GLY A 68 -8.26 23.45 -0.96
CA GLY A 68 -8.81 23.62 0.37
C GLY A 68 -7.87 24.32 1.35
N SER A 69 -6.57 23.96 1.30
CA SER A 69 -5.54 24.61 2.09
C SER A 69 -5.37 26.09 1.71
N LEU A 70 -5.54 26.43 0.43
CA LEU A 70 -5.43 27.80 -0.06
C LEU A 70 -6.62 28.69 0.34
N LYS A 71 -7.86 28.19 0.25
CA LYS A 71 -9.07 29.04 0.33
C LYS A 71 -9.68 29.19 1.74
N GLN A 72 -9.15 28.55 2.78
CA GLN A 72 -9.61 28.65 4.19
C GLN A 72 -11.14 28.49 4.41
N ASN A 73 -11.82 27.78 3.51
CA ASN A 73 -13.25 27.51 3.63
C ASN A 73 -13.50 26.38 4.63
N LYS A 74 -14.39 26.60 5.61
CA LYS A 74 -14.66 25.63 6.70
C LYS A 74 -15.14 24.27 6.20
N CYS A 75 -15.96 24.26 5.16
CA CYS A 75 -16.48 23.03 4.55
C CYS A 75 -15.33 22.22 3.91
N VAL A 76 -14.40 22.88 3.21
CA VAL A 76 -13.27 22.22 2.57
C VAL A 76 -12.23 21.74 3.59
N LEU A 77 -12.01 22.50 4.67
CA LEU A 77 -11.12 22.08 5.76
C LEU A 77 -11.66 20.85 6.52
N SER A 78 -12.99 20.78 6.72
CA SER A 78 -13.63 19.61 7.34
C SER A 78 -13.57 18.38 6.43
N PHE A 79 -13.81 18.55 5.12
CA PHE A 79 -13.68 17.45 4.15
C PHE A 79 -12.24 16.92 4.10
N LEU A 80 -11.26 17.82 4.13
CA LEU A 80 -9.84 17.47 4.20
C LEU A 80 -9.46 16.67 5.44
N TRP A 81 -10.05 17.01 6.60
CA TRP A 81 -9.80 16.25 7.82
C TRP A 81 -10.40 14.84 7.75
N ILE A 82 -11.62 14.72 7.22
CA ILE A 82 -12.26 13.41 7.02
C ILE A 82 -11.45 12.58 6.02
N ALA A 83 -11.09 13.14 4.87
CA ALA A 83 -10.29 12.45 3.85
C ALA A 83 -8.93 12.00 4.39
N ALA A 84 -8.21 12.87 5.12
CA ALA A 84 -6.93 12.51 5.74
C ALA A 84 -7.10 11.41 6.80
N THR A 85 -8.19 11.43 7.57
CA THR A 85 -8.49 10.40 8.56
C THR A 85 -8.83 9.07 7.90
N VAL A 86 -9.62 9.07 6.82
CA VAL A 86 -9.93 7.85 6.04
C VAL A 86 -8.66 7.27 5.42
N LEU A 87 -7.82 8.09 4.80
CA LEU A 87 -6.54 7.65 4.24
C LEU A 87 -5.63 7.07 5.33
N PHE A 88 -5.55 7.71 6.50
CA PHE A 88 -4.80 7.18 7.63
C PHE A 88 -5.30 5.79 8.03
N VAL A 89 -6.61 5.59 8.15
CA VAL A 89 -7.18 4.27 8.50
C VAL A 89 -6.85 3.23 7.43
N LEU A 90 -6.99 3.57 6.15
CA LEU A 90 -6.67 2.65 5.05
C LEU A 90 -5.19 2.27 5.03
N PHE A 91 -4.28 3.25 5.14
CA PHE A 91 -2.84 2.97 5.20
C PHE A 91 -2.45 2.23 6.47
N ALA A 92 -3.11 2.47 7.61
CA ALA A 92 -2.87 1.73 8.85
C ALA A 92 -3.27 0.26 8.70
N ILE A 93 -4.43 -0.02 8.10
CA ILE A 93 -4.85 -1.40 7.79
C ILE A 93 -3.85 -2.07 6.87
N ALA A 94 -3.43 -1.39 5.79
CA ALA A 94 -2.43 -1.93 4.86
C ALA A 94 -1.06 -2.17 5.53
N ALA A 95 -0.59 -1.26 6.38
CA ALA A 95 0.66 -1.42 7.11
C ALA A 95 0.62 -2.60 8.09
N ILE A 96 -0.49 -2.78 8.81
CA ILE A 96 -0.68 -3.92 9.71
C ILE A 96 -0.70 -5.23 8.91
N ALA A 97 -1.47 -5.30 7.81
CA ALA A 97 -1.52 -6.47 6.95
C ALA A 97 -0.14 -6.82 6.36
N SER A 98 0.60 -5.80 5.89
CA SER A 98 1.97 -5.96 5.39
C SER A 98 2.93 -6.45 6.47
N THR A 99 2.73 -6.06 7.73
CA THR A 99 3.55 -6.54 8.85
C THR A 99 3.28 -8.02 9.15
N ILE A 100 2.02 -8.44 9.11
CA ILE A 100 1.64 -9.85 9.31
C ILE A 100 2.24 -10.72 8.20
N PHE A 101 2.11 -10.29 6.95
CA PHE A 101 2.70 -10.98 5.80
C PHE A 101 4.23 -11.06 5.92
N PHE A 102 4.88 -9.95 6.30
CA PHE A 102 6.31 -9.92 6.54
C PHE A 102 6.76 -10.93 7.60
N THR A 103 6.08 -11.00 8.74
CA THR A 103 6.39 -11.99 9.79
C THR A 103 6.30 -13.43 9.28
N GLY A 104 5.28 -13.75 8.48
CA GLY A 104 5.17 -15.08 7.86
C GLY A 104 6.32 -15.36 6.90
N THR A 105 6.69 -14.38 6.06
CA THR A 105 7.85 -14.54 5.15
C THR A 105 9.18 -14.63 5.89
N ASP A 106 9.31 -13.99 7.06
CA ASP A 106 10.53 -14.02 7.89
C ASP A 106 10.78 -15.40 8.46
N ASN A 107 9.72 -16.09 8.90
CA ASN A 107 9.78 -17.48 9.33
C ASN A 107 10.23 -18.40 8.17
N LEU A 108 9.74 -18.15 6.95
CA LEU A 108 9.99 -18.99 5.78
C LEU A 108 11.38 -18.80 5.15
N LYS A 109 11.94 -17.58 5.20
CA LYS A 109 13.19 -17.23 4.48
C LYS A 109 14.40 -18.10 4.86
N GLY A 110 14.46 -18.58 6.10
CA GLY A 110 15.56 -19.40 6.60
C GLY A 110 15.39 -20.90 6.38
N MET A 111 14.22 -21.33 5.92
CA MET A 111 13.87 -22.75 5.81
C MET A 111 14.40 -23.36 4.51
N THR A 112 14.78 -24.62 4.58
CA THR A 112 15.14 -25.45 3.42
C THR A 112 13.90 -26.00 2.72
N SER A 113 13.97 -26.39 1.45
CA SER A 113 12.82 -26.93 0.69
C SER A 113 12.11 -28.09 1.40
N LYS A 114 12.83 -28.85 2.23
CA LYS A 114 12.26 -29.92 3.07
C LYS A 114 11.40 -29.37 4.21
N GLU A 115 11.88 -28.35 4.91
CA GLU A 115 11.15 -27.70 5.99
C GLU A 115 9.93 -26.94 5.46
N LEU A 116 9.99 -26.40 4.23
CA LEU A 116 8.84 -25.78 3.57
C LEU A 116 7.71 -26.78 3.33
N ASN A 117 8.03 -28.04 3.01
CA ASN A 117 7.01 -29.08 2.81
C ASN A 117 6.33 -29.52 4.12
N GLU A 118 6.98 -29.30 5.27
CA GLU A 118 6.46 -29.66 6.59
C GLU A 118 5.83 -28.45 7.32
N VAL A 119 5.76 -27.29 6.67
CA VAL A 119 5.22 -26.07 7.26
C VAL A 119 3.73 -26.25 7.57
N SER A 120 3.28 -25.77 8.73
CA SER A 120 1.90 -25.94 9.17
C SER A 120 1.35 -24.68 9.86
N GLY A 121 0.03 -24.52 9.83
CA GLY A 121 -0.66 -23.41 10.51
C GLY A 121 -0.65 -22.11 9.72
N ASN A 122 -0.34 -20.99 10.38
CA ASN A 122 -0.38 -19.66 9.73
C ASN A 122 0.71 -19.49 8.67
N ASP A 123 1.88 -20.10 8.87
CA ASP A 123 3.00 -20.03 7.92
C ASP A 123 2.70 -20.81 6.63
N GLU A 124 1.90 -21.89 6.71
CA GLU A 124 1.39 -22.62 5.54
C GLU A 124 0.49 -21.73 4.67
N THR A 125 -0.36 -20.92 5.30
CA THR A 125 -1.25 -20.00 4.56
C THR A 125 -0.43 -18.96 3.80
N VAL A 126 0.62 -18.43 4.41
CA VAL A 126 1.53 -17.47 3.76
C VAL A 126 2.32 -18.15 2.65
N TYR A 127 2.85 -19.35 2.88
CA TYR A 127 3.55 -20.14 1.87
C TYR A 127 2.67 -20.40 0.65
N LYS A 128 1.45 -20.91 0.85
CA LYS A 128 0.48 -21.15 -0.24
C LYS A 128 0.08 -19.85 -0.93
N GLN A 129 -0.07 -18.74 -0.22
CA GLN A 129 -0.39 -17.45 -0.84
C GLN A 129 0.71 -16.98 -1.80
N ILE A 130 1.99 -17.15 -1.44
CA ILE A 130 3.12 -16.81 -2.31
C ILE A 130 3.18 -17.77 -3.50
N ARG A 131 3.08 -19.07 -3.24
CA ARG A 131 3.07 -20.11 -4.27
C ARG A 131 1.97 -19.86 -5.30
N ASN A 132 0.73 -19.68 -4.85
CA ASN A 132 -0.40 -19.50 -5.75
C ASN A 132 -0.28 -18.17 -6.54
N GLY A 133 0.33 -17.14 -5.93
CA GLY A 133 0.66 -15.91 -6.65
C GLY A 133 1.72 -16.11 -7.74
N TYR A 134 2.75 -16.92 -7.47
CA TYR A 134 3.76 -17.30 -8.45
C TYR A 134 3.13 -18.12 -9.59
N ILE A 135 2.37 -19.17 -9.25
CA ILE A 135 1.72 -20.05 -10.22
C ILE A 135 0.72 -19.27 -11.09
N ALA A 136 -0.02 -18.32 -10.52
CA ALA A 136 -0.93 -17.47 -11.27
C ALA A 136 -0.21 -16.59 -12.31
N VAL A 137 1.01 -16.13 -12.01
CA VAL A 137 1.84 -15.38 -12.98
C VAL A 137 2.38 -16.33 -14.05
N PHE A 138 2.88 -17.50 -13.64
CA PHE A 138 3.45 -18.49 -14.56
C PHE A 138 2.41 -19.00 -15.57
N THR A 139 1.22 -19.37 -15.08
CA THR A 139 0.11 -19.86 -15.94
C THR A 139 -0.57 -18.74 -16.73
N GLY A 140 -0.47 -17.49 -16.26
CA GLY A 140 -1.04 -16.34 -16.95
C GLY A 140 -0.36 -15.97 -18.26
N ASP A 141 0.93 -16.27 -18.41
CA ASP A 141 1.75 -15.96 -19.60
C ASP A 141 2.20 -17.24 -20.36
N ASP A 142 1.45 -18.33 -20.15
CA ASP A 142 1.67 -19.65 -20.77
C ASP A 142 3.14 -20.13 -20.69
N CYS A 143 3.77 -19.92 -19.53
CA CYS A 143 5.15 -20.29 -19.31
C CYS A 143 5.33 -21.80 -19.26
N ASN A 144 6.51 -22.29 -19.65
CA ASN A 144 6.92 -23.68 -19.54
C ASN A 144 8.33 -23.81 -18.96
N VAL A 145 8.58 -24.92 -18.26
CA VAL A 145 9.91 -25.32 -17.77
C VAL A 145 10.10 -26.81 -17.97
N ASP A 146 11.31 -27.22 -18.36
CA ASP A 146 11.65 -28.64 -18.51
C ASP A 146 12.60 -29.07 -17.38
N CYS A 147 12.09 -29.82 -16.40
CA CYS A 147 12.90 -30.42 -15.34
C CYS A 147 13.23 -31.88 -15.64
N ASN A 148 14.52 -32.24 -15.62
CA ASN A 148 14.98 -33.61 -15.86
C ASN A 148 15.70 -34.17 -14.63
N ILE A 149 15.45 -35.44 -14.32
CA ILE A 149 16.06 -36.18 -13.21
C ILE A 149 17.08 -37.16 -13.78
N SER A 150 18.36 -36.96 -13.46
CA SER A 150 19.46 -37.83 -13.87
C SER A 150 20.13 -38.46 -12.65
N GLY A 151 19.60 -39.59 -12.19
CA GLY A 151 20.07 -40.26 -10.96
C GLY A 151 19.61 -39.52 -9.72
N ASP A 152 20.54 -39.04 -8.89
CA ASP A 152 20.26 -38.26 -7.66
C ASP A 152 20.29 -36.74 -7.90
N GLU A 153 20.42 -36.29 -9.15
CA GLU A 153 20.49 -34.87 -9.50
C GLU A 153 19.27 -34.47 -10.34
N LEU A 154 18.54 -33.46 -9.87
CA LEU A 154 17.47 -32.78 -10.62
C LEU A 154 18.07 -31.55 -11.28
N SER A 155 17.80 -31.35 -12.57
CA SER A 155 18.24 -30.19 -13.33
C SER A 155 17.08 -29.63 -14.16
N CYS A 156 16.70 -28.36 -13.95
CA CYS A 156 15.64 -27.66 -14.68
C CYS A 156 16.17 -26.68 -15.73
N GLY A 157 15.65 -26.75 -16.96
CA GLY A 157 15.94 -25.77 -18.02
C GLY A 157 15.54 -24.34 -17.65
N SER A 158 15.87 -23.39 -18.54
CA SER A 158 15.36 -22.01 -18.43
C SER A 158 13.84 -22.00 -18.58
N ILE A 159 13.19 -21.04 -17.93
CA ILE A 159 11.76 -20.82 -18.16
C ILE A 159 11.61 -20.18 -19.53
N THR A 160 10.59 -20.61 -20.29
CA THR A 160 10.23 -19.97 -21.56
C THR A 160 8.79 -19.50 -21.44
N CYS A 161 8.53 -18.23 -21.69
CA CYS A 161 7.19 -17.65 -21.60
C CYS A 161 6.77 -16.97 -22.91
N GLU A 162 5.50 -16.58 -23.02
CA GLU A 162 5.04 -15.79 -24.17
C GLU A 162 5.72 -14.41 -24.22
N THR A 163 6.01 -13.83 -23.06
CA THR A 163 6.70 -12.53 -22.98
C THR A 163 8.11 -12.60 -22.38
N GLU A 164 9.07 -12.04 -23.12
CA GLU A 164 10.48 -11.88 -22.70
C GLU A 164 10.66 -11.16 -21.35
N GLU A 165 9.81 -10.17 -21.00
CA GLU A 165 9.93 -9.47 -19.71
C GLU A 165 9.55 -10.35 -18.50
N ILE A 166 8.61 -11.29 -18.67
CA ILE A 166 8.25 -12.27 -17.64
C ILE A 166 9.32 -13.32 -17.56
N GLU A 167 9.79 -13.81 -18.70
CA GLU A 167 10.88 -14.77 -18.78
C GLU A 167 12.09 -14.29 -17.96
N ASP A 168 12.59 -13.08 -18.23
CA ASP A 168 13.71 -12.47 -17.50
C ASP A 168 13.43 -12.34 -15.99
N ARG A 169 12.18 -12.04 -15.61
CA ARG A 169 11.76 -11.86 -14.22
C ARG A 169 11.72 -13.18 -13.47
N LEU A 170 11.14 -14.20 -14.09
CA LEU A 170 10.97 -15.55 -13.55
C LEU A 170 12.33 -16.26 -13.48
N ASP A 171 13.15 -16.16 -14.52
CA ASP A 171 14.54 -16.63 -14.50
C ASP A 171 15.35 -15.95 -13.38
N GLY A 172 15.09 -14.67 -13.13
CA GLY A 172 15.65 -13.93 -12.01
C GLY A 172 15.25 -14.48 -10.62
N TRP A 173 14.11 -15.16 -10.50
CA TRP A 173 13.61 -15.75 -9.25
C TRP A 173 14.17 -17.16 -9.00
N ILE A 174 14.66 -17.85 -10.04
CA ILE A 174 15.24 -19.20 -9.95
C ILE A 174 16.64 -19.20 -9.29
N GLY A 175 17.35 -18.07 -9.34
CA GLY A 175 18.68 -17.94 -8.77
C GLY A 175 19.78 -18.66 -9.58
N PRO A 176 21.04 -18.66 -9.13
CA PRO A 176 22.19 -19.11 -9.92
C PRO A 176 22.34 -20.64 -10.05
N HIS A 177 21.54 -21.43 -9.34
CA HIS A 177 21.64 -22.89 -9.28
C HIS A 177 20.30 -23.52 -9.63
N TRP A 178 20.18 -23.96 -10.89
CA TRP A 178 19.01 -24.60 -11.49
C TRP A 178 18.96 -26.12 -11.25
N TRP A 179 19.70 -26.59 -10.25
CA TRP A 179 19.83 -28.02 -9.94
C TRP A 179 19.83 -28.26 -8.43
N THR A 180 19.29 -29.40 -8.01
CA THR A 180 19.27 -29.85 -6.61
C THR A 180 19.55 -31.35 -6.55
N THR A 181 20.20 -31.79 -5.47
CA THR A 181 20.45 -33.21 -5.20
C THR A 181 19.37 -33.84 -4.31
N ASP A 182 18.35 -33.07 -3.91
CA ASP A 182 17.27 -33.54 -3.03
C ASP A 182 15.98 -33.82 -3.83
N VAL A 183 16.08 -34.81 -4.73
CA VAL A 183 15.00 -35.20 -5.66
C VAL A 183 13.73 -35.62 -4.92
N ALA A 184 13.86 -36.34 -3.80
CA ALA A 184 12.72 -36.79 -3.01
C ALA A 184 11.93 -35.62 -2.42
N THR A 185 12.62 -34.58 -1.95
CA THR A 185 11.96 -33.37 -1.44
C THR A 185 11.27 -32.58 -2.54
N PHE A 186 11.85 -32.55 -3.74
CA PHE A 186 11.26 -31.93 -4.91
C PHE A 186 9.96 -32.62 -5.33
N GLU A 187 9.97 -33.95 -5.48
CA GLU A 187 8.76 -34.72 -5.88
C GLU A 187 7.60 -34.52 -4.90
N VAL A 188 7.87 -34.50 -3.60
CA VAL A 188 6.83 -34.23 -2.57
C VAL A 188 6.26 -32.82 -2.73
N CYS A 189 7.10 -31.83 -3.00
CA CYS A 189 6.64 -30.46 -3.24
C CYS A 189 5.74 -30.39 -4.48
N VAL A 190 6.17 -30.97 -5.60
CA VAL A 190 5.41 -30.94 -6.86
C VAL A 190 4.06 -31.62 -6.68
N ALA A 191 4.03 -32.82 -6.09
CA ALA A 191 2.78 -33.53 -5.82
C ALA A 191 1.79 -32.68 -5.01
N SER A 192 2.28 -31.98 -3.97
CA SER A 192 1.44 -31.10 -3.14
C SER A 192 0.92 -29.86 -3.87
N ALA A 193 1.68 -29.32 -4.81
CA ALA A 193 1.30 -28.13 -5.58
C ALA A 193 0.34 -28.47 -6.71
N VAL A 194 0.52 -29.62 -7.37
CA VAL A 194 -0.38 -30.11 -8.43
C VAL A 194 -1.77 -30.44 -7.89
N GLU A 195 -1.90 -30.94 -6.66
CA GLU A 195 -3.21 -31.16 -6.05
C GLU A 195 -4.04 -29.87 -5.93
N ASP A 196 -3.39 -28.73 -5.70
CA ASP A 196 -4.04 -27.44 -5.49
C ASP A 196 -4.34 -26.70 -6.81
N ASP A 197 -3.37 -26.62 -7.73
CA ASP A 197 -3.45 -25.75 -8.92
C ASP A 197 -3.56 -26.50 -10.27
N LYS A 198 -3.42 -27.84 -10.28
CA LYS A 198 -3.53 -28.75 -11.45
C LYS A 198 -2.54 -28.54 -12.60
N ASP A 199 -1.65 -27.56 -12.52
CA ASP A 199 -0.58 -27.36 -13.49
C ASP A 199 0.74 -27.96 -12.97
N GLU A 200 1.22 -28.99 -13.67
CA GLU A 200 2.44 -29.72 -13.32
C GLU A 200 3.70 -28.88 -13.58
N THR A 201 3.74 -28.16 -14.69
CA THR A 201 4.91 -27.35 -15.09
C THR A 201 5.10 -26.15 -14.15
N ALA A 202 4.01 -25.49 -13.76
CA ALA A 202 4.06 -24.38 -12.81
C ALA A 202 4.46 -24.85 -11.40
N ALA A 203 4.02 -26.06 -11.01
CA ALA A 203 4.41 -26.69 -9.75
C ALA A 203 5.91 -27.04 -9.73
N GLU A 204 6.43 -27.60 -10.82
CA GLU A 204 7.86 -27.88 -10.98
C GLU A 204 8.70 -26.59 -10.90
N ALA A 205 8.31 -25.55 -11.62
CA ALA A 205 8.97 -24.25 -11.60
C ALA A 205 9.01 -23.64 -10.18
N TRP A 206 7.89 -23.69 -9.46
CA TRP A 206 7.83 -23.23 -8.07
C TRP A 206 8.72 -24.05 -7.15
N CYS A 207 8.63 -25.38 -7.21
CA CYS A 207 9.38 -26.26 -6.30
C CYS A 207 10.89 -26.22 -6.54
N ALA A 208 11.33 -25.92 -7.76
CA ALA A 208 12.73 -25.69 -8.09
C ALA A 208 13.25 -24.34 -7.53
N SER A 209 12.40 -23.31 -7.44
CA SER A 209 12.78 -21.93 -7.10
C SER A 209 12.32 -21.44 -5.73
N ASN A 210 11.55 -22.24 -4.98
CA ASN A 210 10.80 -21.80 -3.79
C ASN A 210 11.63 -21.02 -2.76
N THR A 211 12.83 -21.50 -2.43
CA THR A 211 13.72 -20.85 -1.44
C THR A 211 14.21 -19.47 -1.91
N TYR A 212 14.58 -19.34 -3.18
CA TYR A 212 15.03 -18.08 -3.77
C TYR A 212 13.88 -17.11 -3.97
N ALA A 213 12.75 -17.60 -4.50
CA ALA A 213 11.53 -16.83 -4.65
C ALA A 213 11.09 -16.23 -3.31
N ILE A 214 11.00 -17.04 -2.24
CA ILE A 214 10.62 -16.57 -0.90
C ILE A 214 11.60 -15.53 -0.36
N LYS A 215 12.91 -15.71 -0.57
CA LYS A 215 13.91 -14.72 -0.16
C LYS A 215 13.72 -13.39 -0.89
N TRP A 216 13.45 -13.44 -2.20
CA TRP A 216 13.16 -12.26 -3.00
C TRP A 216 11.88 -11.55 -2.53
N PHE A 217 10.80 -12.32 -2.27
CA PHE A 217 9.56 -11.79 -1.72
C PHE A 217 9.76 -11.16 -0.34
N TRP A 218 10.61 -11.74 0.51
CA TRP A 218 10.96 -11.15 1.81
C TRP A 218 11.65 -9.78 1.66
N ASP A 219 12.60 -9.65 0.73
CA ASP A 219 13.30 -8.36 0.49
C ASP A 219 12.30 -7.28 0.02
N TRP A 220 11.35 -7.63 -0.85
CA TRP A 220 10.28 -6.75 -1.30
C TRP A 220 9.26 -6.42 -0.22
N ALA A 221 8.86 -7.42 0.58
CA ALA A 221 7.90 -7.26 1.67
C ALA A 221 8.45 -6.33 2.76
N LEU A 222 9.74 -6.46 3.11
CA LEU A 222 10.43 -5.59 4.05
C LEU A 222 10.39 -4.12 3.58
N GLY A 223 10.75 -3.88 2.31
CA GLY A 223 10.73 -2.54 1.72
C GLY A 223 9.33 -1.93 1.74
N THR A 224 8.32 -2.71 1.33
CA THR A 224 6.91 -2.28 1.31
C THR A 224 6.41 -1.93 2.70
N MET A 225 6.71 -2.77 3.71
CA MET A 225 6.33 -2.54 5.09
C MET A 225 6.91 -1.23 5.63
N ILE A 226 8.20 -0.98 5.43
CA ILE A 226 8.88 0.25 5.89
C ILE A 226 8.22 1.48 5.27
N VAL A 227 7.99 1.46 3.95
CA VAL A 227 7.36 2.57 3.24
C VAL A 227 5.95 2.84 3.77
N LEU A 228 5.14 1.80 3.97
CA LEU A 228 3.78 1.94 4.50
C LEU A 228 3.77 2.54 5.92
N TRP A 229 4.65 2.10 6.82
CA TRP A 229 4.74 2.67 8.16
C TRP A 229 5.19 4.13 8.17
N VAL A 230 6.10 4.52 7.27
CA VAL A 230 6.49 5.92 7.08
C VAL A 230 5.30 6.76 6.60
N ILE A 231 4.51 6.25 5.64
CA ILE A 231 3.29 6.92 5.17
C ILE A 231 2.26 7.05 6.29
N VAL A 232 2.05 6.01 7.10
CA VAL A 232 1.14 6.04 8.26
C VAL A 232 1.58 7.08 9.28
N ALA A 233 2.87 7.11 9.64
CA ALA A 233 3.40 8.10 10.57
C ALA A 233 3.18 9.53 10.03
N PHE A 234 3.49 9.75 8.75
CA PHE A 234 3.31 11.06 8.12
C PHE A 234 1.83 11.48 8.07
N THR A 235 0.93 10.59 7.62
CA THR A 235 -0.51 10.85 7.55
C THR A 235 -1.12 11.09 8.93
N LEU A 236 -0.63 10.43 9.98
CA LEU A 236 -1.02 10.69 11.36
C LEU A 236 -0.66 12.11 11.81
N PHE A 237 0.58 12.55 11.57
CA PHE A 237 1.00 13.93 11.87
C PHE A 237 0.12 14.95 11.13
N MET A 238 -0.25 14.65 9.89
CA MET A 238 -1.14 15.48 9.08
C MET A 238 -2.56 15.53 9.63
N ALA A 239 -3.13 14.38 10.05
CA ALA A 239 -4.46 14.31 10.64
C ALA A 239 -4.54 15.12 11.95
N ILE A 240 -3.50 15.02 12.79
CA ILE A 240 -3.37 15.80 14.03
C ILE A 240 -3.25 17.29 13.70
N GLY A 241 -2.40 17.68 12.75
CA GLY A 241 -2.24 19.06 12.31
C GLY A 241 -3.55 19.68 11.81
N ASN A 242 -4.30 18.93 10.99
CA ASN A 242 -5.61 19.36 10.48
C ASN A 242 -6.64 19.48 11.61
N CYS A 243 -6.63 18.58 12.59
CA CYS A 243 -7.48 18.65 13.78
C CYS A 243 -7.20 19.92 14.61
N VAL A 244 -5.92 20.21 14.89
CA VAL A 244 -5.49 21.40 15.64
C VAL A 244 -5.86 22.69 14.89
N LEU A 245 -5.73 22.72 13.57
CA LEU A 245 -6.17 23.86 12.75
C LEU A 245 -7.68 24.09 12.83
N MET A 246 -8.48 23.03 12.80
CA MET A 246 -9.94 23.13 12.97
C MET A 246 -10.32 23.65 14.36
N TRP A 247 -9.71 23.11 15.42
CA TRP A 247 -9.96 23.56 16.81
C TRP A 247 -9.53 25.01 17.02
N SER A 248 -8.38 25.42 16.47
CA SER A 248 -7.93 26.83 16.52
C SER A 248 -8.90 27.79 15.83
N HIS A 249 -9.58 27.37 14.75
CA HIS A 249 -10.58 28.20 14.09
C HIS A 249 -11.90 28.22 14.88
N SER A 250 -12.29 27.11 15.51
CA SER A 250 -13.49 27.04 16.37
C SER A 250 -13.36 28.00 17.57
N GLN A 251 -12.20 27.99 18.23
CA GLN A 251 -11.89 28.87 19.36
C GLN A 251 -11.94 30.36 18.99
N ARG A 252 -11.48 30.74 17.79
CA ARG A 252 -11.59 32.15 17.32
C ARG A 252 -13.03 32.62 17.15
N LYS A 253 -13.96 31.75 16.75
CA LYS A 253 -15.38 32.13 16.68
C LYS A 253 -16.00 32.28 18.06
N ALA A 254 -15.69 31.37 19.00
CA ALA A 254 -16.19 31.46 20.36
C ALA A 254 -15.77 32.77 21.06
N VAL A 255 -14.57 33.28 20.76
CA VAL A 255 -14.09 34.57 21.29
C VAL A 255 -14.73 35.78 20.60
N VAL A 256 -15.06 35.70 19.31
CA VAL A 256 -15.70 36.81 18.56
C VAL A 256 -17.22 36.88 18.82
N VAL A 257 -17.85 35.79 19.24
CA VAL A 257 -19.24 35.75 19.74
C VAL A 257 -19.23 35.85 21.26
N SER A 258 -18.56 36.86 21.81
CA SER A 258 -18.94 37.37 23.14
C SER A 258 -20.09 38.38 22.92
N PRO A 259 -21.13 38.41 23.76
CA PRO A 259 -22.34 39.17 23.47
C PRO A 259 -21.99 40.65 23.30
N LYS A 260 -22.53 41.29 22.25
CA LYS A 260 -22.62 42.75 22.21
C LYS A 260 -23.28 43.18 23.51
N THR A 261 -22.55 43.93 24.33
CA THR A 261 -23.15 44.67 25.43
C THR A 261 -24.04 45.70 24.76
N ASP A 262 -25.35 45.46 24.75
CA ASP A 262 -26.33 46.47 24.34
C ASP A 262 -26.21 47.64 25.31
N VAL A 263 -25.44 48.66 24.92
CA VAL A 263 -25.42 49.95 25.59
C VAL A 263 -26.75 50.62 25.26
N VAL A 264 -27.73 50.43 26.15
CA VAL A 264 -28.95 51.24 26.17
C VAL A 264 -28.52 52.69 26.44
N GLN A 265 -28.47 53.51 25.39
CA GLN A 265 -28.38 54.96 25.53
C GLN A 265 -29.72 55.46 26.08
N THR A 266 -29.78 55.78 27.37
CA THR A 266 -30.86 56.60 27.91
C THR A 266 -30.54 58.09 27.67
N PRO A 267 -31.54 58.90 27.28
CA PRO A 267 -31.36 60.33 27.03
C PRO A 267 -31.12 61.10 28.34
N PRO A 268 -30.49 62.29 28.29
CA PRO A 268 -30.08 63.00 29.49
C PRO A 268 -31.32 63.63 30.15
N MET A 269 -31.56 63.33 31.42
CA MET A 269 -32.37 64.19 32.26
C MET A 269 -31.66 64.47 33.58
N ASN A 270 -31.68 65.77 33.89
CA ASN A 270 -30.99 66.47 34.95
C ASN A 270 -31.24 65.91 36.35
N GLY A 271 -30.18 65.99 37.16
CA GLY A 271 -30.26 66.16 38.60
C GLY A 271 -30.61 64.91 39.38
N VAL A 272 -29.61 64.37 40.09
CA VAL A 272 -29.69 63.96 41.50
C VAL A 272 -28.31 63.40 41.88
N THR A 273 -27.67 64.08 42.83
CA THR A 273 -26.46 63.66 43.54
C THR A 273 -26.76 62.42 44.38
N VAL A 274 -25.95 61.35 44.22
CA VAL A 274 -25.95 60.22 45.15
C VAL A 274 -24.60 60.18 45.87
N VAL A 275 -24.68 60.37 47.18
CA VAL A 275 -23.59 60.30 48.17
C VAL A 275 -23.15 58.85 48.32
N ARG A 276 -21.83 58.59 48.32
CA ARG A 276 -21.28 57.27 48.71
C ARG A 276 -21.45 57.09 50.22
N VAL A 277 -22.05 55.96 50.60
CA VAL A 277 -21.87 55.33 51.91
C VAL A 277 -21.13 54.02 51.67
#